data_AF-A0A956PCH3-F1
#
_entry.id   AF-A0A956PCH3-F1
#
_cell.length_a   1.000
_cell.length_b   1.000
_cell.length_c   1.000
_cell.angle_alpha   90.00
_cell.angle_beta   90.00
_cell.angle_gamma   90.00
#
_symmetry.space_group_name_H-M   'P 1'
#
loop_
_entity.id
_entity.type
_entity.pdbx_description
1 polymer ?
#
loop_
_entity_poly.entity_id
_entity_poly.type
_entity_poly.pdbx_seq_one_letter_code
_entity_poly.pdbx_strand_id
1 'polypeptide(L)'
;MSRFSGLGTSEVRSETDALLLVHHATREWGFEPSEMAPFTHFGTRAAARQRMFEWGGARLISGLLDIRRPLYLPDLNDNHGLDRLLGLLSVSEAGAAFGPEVRGRLLAHEEETGEGFDLLALELRAAGYDGIGYRNRHEDPGSMSWMITAPDQLRLVRDGPIEGSRDPWEHDLDAFIGPSLVLPVFEIDGRCGAYD
;
A
#
# COMPACT_ATOMS: atom_id res chain seq x y z
N MET A 1 -10.83 2.12 24.36
CA MET A 1 -11.15 2.29 22.93
C MET A 1 -10.33 1.28 22.14
N SER A 2 -10.93 0.56 21.18
CA SER A 2 -10.19 -0.42 20.36
C SER A 2 -9.09 0.29 19.56
N ARG A 3 -7.88 -0.26 19.53
CA ARG A 3 -6.72 0.24 18.76
C ARG A 3 -7.01 0.40 17.25
N PHE A 4 -8.12 -0.16 16.78
CA PHE A 4 -8.53 -0.23 15.37
C PHE A 4 -9.90 0.41 15.10
N SER A 5 -10.41 1.26 16.01
CA SER A 5 -11.65 2.00 15.76
C SER A 5 -11.52 2.89 14.52
N GLY A 6 -12.55 2.89 13.66
CA GLY A 6 -12.60 3.71 12.44
C GLY A 6 -12.22 2.97 11.15
N LEU A 7 -11.63 1.76 11.23
CA LEU A 7 -11.26 0.99 10.03
C LEU A 7 -12.42 0.22 9.39
N GLY A 8 -13.61 0.24 9.99
CA GLY A 8 -14.78 -0.52 9.49
C GLY A 8 -15.26 -0.11 8.10
N THR A 9 -14.80 1.04 7.59
CA THR A 9 -15.11 1.55 6.24
C THR A 9 -13.88 1.60 5.34
N SER A 10 -12.77 0.96 5.72
CA SER A 10 -11.60 0.86 4.86
C SER A 10 -11.89 -0.08 3.68
N GLU A 11 -11.42 0.28 2.50
CA GLU A 11 -11.44 -0.53 1.28
C GLU A 11 -10.21 -1.45 1.18
N VAL A 12 -9.24 -1.30 2.10
CA VAL A 12 -8.03 -2.13 2.13
C VAL A 12 -8.35 -3.45 2.81
N ARG A 13 -8.87 -4.37 2.00
CA ARG A 13 -9.41 -5.66 2.44
C ARG A 13 -8.86 -6.84 1.67
N SER A 14 -8.88 -8.00 2.33
CA SER A 14 -8.63 -9.29 1.71
C SER A 14 -9.84 -9.73 0.88
N GLU A 15 -9.70 -10.83 0.15
CA GLU A 15 -10.78 -11.47 -0.60
C GLU A 15 -11.95 -11.95 0.31
N THR A 16 -11.69 -12.12 1.61
CA THR A 16 -12.69 -12.49 2.62
C THR A 16 -13.37 -11.29 3.28
N ASP A 17 -13.16 -10.08 2.77
CA ASP A 17 -13.65 -8.81 3.34
C ASP A 17 -13.09 -8.48 4.74
N ALA A 18 -12.06 -9.21 5.19
CA ALA A 18 -11.31 -8.86 6.40
C ALA A 18 -10.34 -7.72 6.11
N LEU A 19 -9.98 -6.94 7.15
CA LEU A 19 -8.94 -5.91 7.02
C LEU A 19 -7.61 -6.55 6.57
N LEU A 20 -7.03 -6.00 5.52
CA LEU A 20 -5.77 -6.51 4.98
C LEU A 20 -4.59 -5.93 5.75
N LEU A 21 -3.75 -6.81 6.30
CA LEU A 21 -2.44 -6.43 6.79
C LEU A 21 -1.51 -6.18 5.61
N VAL A 22 -0.98 -4.97 5.51
CA VAL A 22 -0.07 -4.56 4.43
C VAL A 22 1.31 -4.22 4.98
N HIS A 23 2.29 -4.21 4.08
CA HIS A 23 3.70 -4.15 4.44
C HIS A 23 4.48 -3.15 3.60
N HIS A 24 5.37 -2.42 4.26
CA HIS A 24 6.38 -1.59 3.64
C HIS A 24 7.76 -2.04 4.13
N ALA A 25 8.67 -2.32 3.21
CA ALA A 25 10.07 -2.60 3.53
C ALA A 25 10.89 -1.33 3.34
N THR A 26 11.62 -0.96 4.38
CA THR A 26 12.56 0.15 4.40
C THR A 26 13.90 -0.32 4.97
N ARG A 27 14.95 0.49 4.86
CA ARG A 27 16.24 0.18 5.51
C ARG A 27 16.08 0.27 7.02
N GLU A 28 16.92 -0.44 7.77
CA GLU A 28 16.93 -0.38 9.24
C GLU A 28 17.01 1.07 9.77
N TRP A 29 17.81 1.91 9.12
CA TRP A 29 17.96 3.35 9.41
C TRP A 29 17.05 4.25 8.54
N GLY A 30 15.93 3.72 8.07
CA GLY A 30 14.94 4.48 7.30
C GLY A 30 14.17 5.49 8.16
N PHE A 31 13.06 5.99 7.61
CA PHE A 31 12.16 6.92 8.30
C PHE A 31 11.32 6.23 9.39
N GLU A 32 10.93 6.97 10.42
CA GLU A 32 9.97 6.49 11.41
C GLU A 32 8.55 6.42 10.82
N PRO A 33 7.69 5.48 11.26
CA PRO A 33 6.33 5.38 10.73
C PRO A 33 5.50 6.66 10.83
N SER A 34 5.76 7.51 11.83
CA SER A 34 5.10 8.82 11.99
C SER A 34 5.55 9.88 10.98
N GLU A 35 6.65 9.64 10.28
CA GLU A 35 7.27 10.55 9.31
C GLU A 35 7.01 10.10 7.86
N MET A 36 6.07 9.17 7.64
CA MET A 36 5.76 8.69 6.30
C MET A 36 5.22 9.79 5.41
N ALA A 37 5.91 9.99 4.29
CA ALA A 37 5.47 10.89 3.23
C ALA A 37 4.22 10.33 2.51
N PRO A 38 3.40 11.19 1.91
CA PRO A 38 2.37 10.76 0.97
C PRO A 38 2.96 9.89 -0.14
N PHE A 39 2.11 9.01 -0.67
CA PHE A 39 2.45 8.01 -1.67
C PHE A 39 3.46 6.95 -1.20
N THR A 40 3.72 6.85 0.11
CA THR A 40 4.38 5.66 0.68
C THR A 40 3.60 4.41 0.29
N HIS A 41 4.31 3.50 -0.38
CA HIS A 41 3.76 2.30 -0.97
C HIS A 41 3.73 1.13 0.03
N PHE A 42 2.61 0.43 0.08
CA PHE A 42 2.41 -0.79 0.85
C PHE A 42 1.92 -1.91 -0.06
N GLY A 43 2.47 -3.10 0.12
CA GLY A 43 2.06 -4.29 -0.61
C GLY A 43 1.91 -5.49 0.30
N THR A 44 1.97 -6.67 -0.31
CA THR A 44 2.07 -7.92 0.43
C THR A 44 3.42 -8.03 1.12
N ARG A 45 3.52 -8.95 2.07
CA ARG A 45 4.81 -9.26 2.68
C ARG A 45 5.80 -9.85 1.67
N ALA A 46 5.32 -10.63 0.70
CA ALA A 46 6.15 -11.19 -0.36
C ALA A 46 6.81 -10.08 -1.20
N ALA A 47 6.03 -9.09 -1.64
CA ALA A 47 6.55 -7.90 -2.31
C ALA A 47 7.55 -7.13 -1.44
N ALA A 48 7.23 -6.91 -0.16
CA ALA A 48 8.14 -6.24 0.77
C ALA A 48 9.46 -7.00 0.98
N ARG A 49 9.43 -8.34 1.00
CA ARG A 49 10.64 -9.20 1.12
C ARG A 49 11.51 -9.21 -0.13
N GLN A 50 10.94 -9.01 -1.31
CA GLN A 50 11.76 -8.88 -2.53
C GLN A 50 12.69 -7.66 -2.47
N ARG A 51 12.37 -6.68 -1.61
CA ARG A 51 13.20 -5.49 -1.35
C ARG A 51 14.29 -5.69 -0.29
N MET A 52 14.78 -6.93 -0.12
CA MET A 52 15.94 -7.20 0.74
C MET A 52 17.17 -6.47 0.20
N PHE A 53 17.71 -5.55 0.99
CA PHE A 53 18.88 -4.76 0.59
C PHE A 53 20.15 -5.59 0.80
N GLU A 54 20.98 -5.68 -0.24
CA GLU A 54 22.22 -6.49 -0.23
C GLU A 54 23.25 -6.03 0.83
N TRP A 55 23.15 -4.78 1.34
CA TRP A 55 24.21 -4.14 2.14
C TRP A 55 23.80 -3.69 3.55
N GLY A 56 22.64 -4.09 4.06
CA GLY A 56 22.22 -3.74 5.42
C GLY A 56 20.77 -4.11 5.70
N GLY A 57 20.50 -4.51 6.95
CA GLY A 57 19.23 -5.09 7.38
C GLY A 57 17.99 -4.32 6.90
N ALA A 58 16.93 -5.06 6.58
CA ALA A 58 15.65 -4.50 6.21
C ALA A 58 14.72 -4.43 7.42
N ARG A 59 14.01 -3.31 7.56
CA ARG A 59 12.95 -3.09 8.54
C ARG A 59 11.60 -3.24 7.84
N LEU A 60 10.71 -4.01 8.43
CA LEU A 60 9.36 -4.25 7.93
C LEU A 60 8.36 -3.48 8.78
N ILE A 61 7.73 -2.48 8.16
CA ILE A 61 6.61 -1.76 8.74
C ILE A 61 5.33 -2.45 8.27
N SER A 62 4.55 -2.96 9.22
CA SER A 62 3.28 -3.65 8.96
C SER A 62 2.13 -2.93 9.65
N GLY A 63 1.04 -2.74 8.94
CA GLY A 63 -0.12 -2.03 9.47
C GLY A 63 -1.39 -2.25 8.70
N LEU A 64 -2.46 -1.66 9.22
CA LEU A 64 -3.76 -1.58 8.55
C LEU A 64 -3.91 -0.15 8.02
N LEU A 65 -4.51 -0.01 6.84
CA LEU A 65 -4.71 1.31 6.22
C LEU A 65 -6.15 1.78 6.38
N ASP A 66 -6.32 3.06 6.69
CA ASP A 66 -7.60 3.78 6.66
C ASP A 66 -7.71 4.53 5.31
N ILE A 67 -7.89 3.76 4.23
CA ILE A 67 -8.20 4.28 2.89
C ILE A 67 -9.63 3.84 2.58
N ARG A 68 -10.52 4.81 2.36
CA ARG A 68 -11.97 4.57 2.22
C ARG A 68 -12.47 4.79 0.80
N ARG A 69 -11.73 5.57 0.02
CA ARG A 69 -12.04 5.92 -1.37
C ARG A 69 -10.75 5.91 -2.18
N PRO A 70 -10.16 4.74 -2.42
CA PRO A 70 -8.98 4.63 -3.25
C PRO A 70 -9.31 5.00 -4.70
N LEU A 71 -8.40 5.70 -5.36
CA LEU A 71 -8.38 5.76 -6.82
C LEU A 71 -7.67 4.52 -7.34
N TYR A 72 -8.33 3.72 -8.18
CA TYR A 72 -7.70 2.56 -8.79
C TYR A 72 -6.94 2.94 -10.05
N LEU A 73 -5.63 2.70 -10.05
CA LEU A 73 -4.76 2.98 -11.19
C LEU A 73 -4.21 1.68 -11.81
N PRO A 74 -3.81 1.71 -13.10
CA PRO A 74 -2.97 0.68 -13.67
C PRO A 74 -1.64 0.55 -12.91
N ASP A 75 -0.96 -0.59 -13.07
CA ASP A 75 0.33 -0.86 -12.44
C ASP A 75 1.34 0.27 -12.65
N LEU A 76 2.02 0.65 -11.55
CA LEU A 76 3.02 1.71 -11.54
C LEU A 76 4.39 1.24 -12.06
N ASN A 77 4.60 -0.07 -12.22
CA ASN A 77 5.81 -0.65 -12.80
C ASN A 77 7.10 -0.11 -12.14
N ASP A 78 7.09 -0.06 -10.81
CA ASP A 78 8.14 0.46 -9.92
C ASP A 78 8.59 1.91 -10.19
N ASN A 79 7.93 2.63 -11.10
CA ASN A 79 8.17 4.03 -11.35
C ASN A 79 7.13 4.87 -10.61
N HIS A 80 7.51 5.25 -9.40
CA HIS A 80 6.70 6.10 -8.52
C HIS A 80 6.98 7.59 -8.69
N GLY A 81 7.64 8.02 -9.77
CA GLY A 81 7.91 9.43 -10.03
C GLY A 81 6.64 10.25 -10.24
N LEU A 82 6.67 11.52 -9.82
CA LEU A 82 5.51 12.41 -9.86
C LEU A 82 4.90 12.51 -11.27
N ASP A 83 5.73 12.69 -12.29
CA ASP A 83 5.27 12.80 -13.68
C ASP A 83 4.56 11.51 -14.17
N ARG A 84 5.08 10.35 -13.79
CA ARG A 84 4.46 9.06 -14.13
C ARG A 84 3.09 8.93 -13.49
N LEU A 85 2.99 9.31 -12.21
CA LEU A 85 1.72 9.27 -11.48
C LEU A 85 0.71 10.22 -12.09
N LEU A 86 1.11 11.46 -12.41
CA LEU A 86 0.27 12.44 -13.10
C LEU A 86 -0.21 11.95 -14.47
N GLY A 87 0.66 11.27 -15.22
CA GLY A 87 0.30 10.61 -16.47
C GLY A 87 -0.85 9.60 -16.28
N LEU A 88 -0.77 8.74 -15.27
CA LEU A 88 -1.82 7.77 -14.97
C LEU A 88 -3.10 8.42 -14.46
N LEU A 89 -2.99 9.45 -13.62
CA LEU A 89 -4.12 10.21 -13.11
C LEU A 89 -4.91 10.86 -14.26
N SER A 90 -4.22 11.47 -15.22
CA SER A 90 -4.85 12.17 -16.35
C SER A 90 -5.72 11.26 -17.25
N VAL A 91 -5.45 9.95 -17.27
CA VAL A 91 -6.21 8.96 -18.04
C VAL A 91 -7.14 8.12 -17.15
N SER A 92 -7.21 8.41 -15.86
CA SER A 92 -8.10 7.75 -14.90
C SER A 92 -9.46 8.45 -14.81
N GLU A 93 -10.38 7.91 -13.99
CA GLU A 93 -11.64 8.58 -13.64
C GLU A 93 -11.44 9.94 -12.95
N ALA A 94 -10.28 10.17 -12.31
CA ALA A 94 -9.91 11.46 -11.73
C ALA A 94 -9.33 12.44 -12.76
N GLY A 95 -9.16 12.05 -14.03
CA GLY A 95 -8.42 12.82 -15.04
C GLY A 95 -8.94 14.24 -15.26
N ALA A 96 -10.25 14.46 -15.11
CA ALA A 96 -10.85 15.79 -15.19
C ALA A 96 -10.34 16.77 -14.10
N ALA A 97 -10.00 16.25 -12.91
CA ALA A 97 -9.41 17.03 -11.83
C ALA A 97 -7.90 17.29 -12.04
N PHE A 98 -7.23 16.47 -12.86
CA PHE A 98 -5.79 16.52 -13.12
C PHE A 98 -5.46 16.96 -14.55
N GLY A 99 -6.16 17.98 -15.04
CA GLY A 99 -5.93 18.58 -16.35
C GLY A 99 -4.55 19.28 -16.47
N PRO A 100 -4.22 19.83 -17.66
CA PRO A 100 -2.89 20.41 -17.93
C PRO A 100 -2.46 21.51 -16.96
N GLU A 101 -3.38 22.34 -16.49
CA GLU A 101 -3.09 23.42 -15.53
C GLU A 101 -2.68 22.86 -14.16
N VAL A 102 -3.45 21.91 -13.63
CA VAL A 102 -3.15 21.25 -12.34
C VAL A 102 -1.83 20.49 -12.45
N ARG A 103 -1.61 19.75 -13.54
CA ARG A 103 -0.34 19.05 -13.81
C ARG A 103 0.83 20.02 -13.84
N GLY A 104 0.71 21.14 -14.56
CA GLY A 104 1.77 22.15 -14.66
C GLY A 104 2.12 22.75 -13.30
N ARG A 105 1.13 23.10 -12.49
CA ARG A 105 1.30 23.61 -11.13
C ARG A 105 2.01 22.59 -10.21
N LEU A 106 1.64 21.30 -10.28
CA LEU A 106 2.25 20.24 -9.47
C LEU A 106 3.72 20.03 -9.82
N LEU A 107 4.05 20.01 -11.11
CA LEU A 107 5.44 19.86 -11.56
C LEU A 107 6.29 21.08 -11.23
N ALA A 108 5.76 22.29 -11.40
CA ALA A 108 6.45 23.52 -11.00
C ALA A 108 6.71 23.53 -9.48
N HIS A 109 5.73 23.11 -8.67
CA HIS A 109 5.89 23.06 -7.22
C HIS A 109 6.95 22.03 -6.80
N GLU A 110 6.99 20.85 -7.43
CA GLU A 110 8.06 19.87 -7.24
C GLU A 110 9.44 20.46 -7.58
N GLU A 111 9.57 21.16 -8.70
CA GLU A 111 10.83 21.78 -9.12
C GLU A 111 11.28 22.89 -8.15
N GLU A 112 10.35 23.67 -7.62
CA GLU A 112 10.64 24.79 -6.72
C GLU A 112 10.91 24.36 -5.27
N THR A 113 10.24 23.31 -4.78
CA THR A 113 10.18 22.98 -3.34
C THR A 113 10.53 21.54 -3.00
N GLY A 114 10.37 20.59 -3.93
CA GLY A 114 10.40 19.15 -3.65
C GLY A 114 9.17 18.60 -2.93
N GLU A 115 8.11 19.40 -2.75
CA GLU A 115 6.86 19.04 -2.06
C GLU A 115 5.70 18.74 -3.04
N GLY A 116 6.02 18.38 -4.29
CA GLY A 116 5.01 18.12 -5.32
C GLY A 116 4.11 16.93 -4.99
N PHE A 117 4.63 15.93 -4.28
CA PHE A 117 3.82 14.82 -3.77
C PHE A 117 2.87 15.23 -2.64
N ASP A 118 3.27 16.15 -1.76
CA ASP A 118 2.37 16.67 -0.73
C ASP A 118 1.22 17.46 -1.36
N LEU A 119 1.54 18.31 -2.34
CA LEU A 119 0.52 19.03 -3.09
C LEU A 119 -0.39 18.08 -3.89
N LEU A 120 0.17 17.03 -4.50
CA LEU A 120 -0.63 16.02 -5.20
C LEU A 120 -1.59 15.29 -4.26
N ALA A 121 -1.15 14.96 -3.05
CA ALA A 121 -2.00 14.32 -2.05
C ALA A 121 -3.18 15.21 -1.66
N LEU A 122 -2.96 16.53 -1.52
CA LEU A 122 -4.03 17.50 -1.26
C LEU A 122 -5.04 17.57 -2.42
N GLU A 123 -4.55 17.64 -3.67
CA GLU A 123 -5.41 17.70 -4.86
C GLU A 123 -6.20 16.40 -5.06
N LEU A 124 -5.60 15.25 -4.78
CA LEU A 124 -6.26 13.95 -4.85
C LEU A 124 -7.39 13.82 -3.82
N ARG A 125 -7.15 14.31 -2.59
CA ARG A 125 -8.16 14.39 -1.54
C ARG A 125 -9.27 15.38 -1.88
N ALA A 126 -8.94 16.52 -2.48
CA ALA A 126 -9.93 17.49 -2.97
C ALA A 126 -10.82 16.89 -4.08
N ALA A 127 -10.25 16.01 -4.91
CA ALA A 127 -11.00 15.23 -5.92
C ALA A 127 -11.83 14.07 -5.31
N GLY A 128 -11.74 13.83 -3.99
CA GLY A 128 -12.55 12.85 -3.28
C GLY A 128 -11.90 11.48 -3.11
N TYR A 129 -10.60 11.35 -3.37
CA TYR A 129 -9.85 10.11 -3.18
C TYR A 129 -8.84 10.25 -2.04
N ASP A 130 -8.75 9.25 -1.17
CA ASP A 130 -7.86 9.27 0.00
C ASP A 130 -6.70 8.28 -0.10
N GLY A 131 -6.53 7.62 -1.23
CA GLY A 131 -5.42 6.71 -1.49
C GLY A 131 -5.38 6.25 -2.94
N ILE A 132 -4.40 5.43 -3.27
CA ILE A 132 -4.32 4.76 -4.57
C ILE A 132 -4.24 3.25 -4.34
N GLY A 133 -5.02 2.50 -5.12
CA GLY A 133 -4.92 1.05 -5.20
C GLY A 133 -4.49 0.63 -6.60
N TYR A 134 -3.59 -0.35 -6.74
CA TYR A 134 -3.24 -0.90 -8.04
C TYR A 134 -2.84 -2.37 -7.93
N ARG A 135 -3.04 -3.12 -9.01
CA ARG A 135 -2.64 -4.53 -9.09
C ARG A 135 -1.24 -4.61 -9.68
N ASN A 136 -0.30 -5.20 -8.94
CA ASN A 136 1.06 -5.37 -9.42
C ASN A 136 1.10 -6.37 -10.59
N ARG A 137 1.92 -6.07 -11.60
CA ARG A 137 2.23 -7.01 -12.70
C ARG A 137 3.66 -7.52 -12.65
N HIS A 138 4.53 -6.90 -11.84
CA HIS A 138 5.97 -7.15 -11.79
C HIS A 138 6.39 -7.68 -10.42
N GLU A 139 6.39 -6.84 -9.37
CA GLU A 139 6.61 -7.28 -7.99
C GLU A 139 5.37 -8.04 -7.48
N ASP A 140 5.51 -9.32 -7.11
CA ASP A 140 4.42 -10.19 -6.64
C ASP A 140 3.15 -10.15 -7.55
N PRO A 141 3.22 -10.67 -8.79
CA PRO A 141 2.19 -10.49 -9.81
C PRO A 141 0.79 -10.92 -9.36
N GLY A 142 -0.19 -10.05 -9.60
CA GLY A 142 -1.59 -10.28 -9.25
C GLY A 142 -2.00 -9.75 -7.88
N SER A 143 -1.03 -9.44 -7.01
CA SER A 143 -1.29 -8.84 -5.70
C SER A 143 -1.72 -7.38 -5.79
N MET A 144 -2.42 -6.90 -4.75
CA MET A 144 -2.81 -5.50 -4.61
C MET A 144 -1.77 -4.72 -3.81
N SER A 145 -1.47 -3.55 -4.33
CA SER A 145 -0.65 -2.51 -3.71
C SER A 145 -1.49 -1.29 -3.39
N TRP A 146 -1.07 -0.58 -2.35
CA TRP A 146 -1.77 0.59 -1.83
C TRP A 146 -0.80 1.72 -1.57
N MET A 147 -1.25 2.95 -1.74
CA MET A 147 -0.51 4.16 -1.38
C MET A 147 -1.39 5.07 -0.55
N ILE A 148 -0.85 5.53 0.57
CA ILE A 148 -1.48 6.50 1.46
C ILE A 148 -1.31 7.91 0.92
N THR A 149 -2.23 8.82 1.25
CA THR A 149 -2.10 10.26 0.98
C THR A 149 -1.72 11.06 2.24
N ALA A 150 -1.77 10.43 3.42
CA ALA A 150 -1.36 11.03 4.68
C ALA A 150 -0.88 9.96 5.69
N PRO A 151 0.07 10.28 6.59
CA PRO A 151 0.61 9.33 7.57
C PRO A 151 -0.42 8.84 8.59
N ASP A 152 -1.44 9.64 8.88
CA ASP A 152 -2.52 9.29 9.81
C ASP A 152 -3.44 8.18 9.28
N GLN A 153 -3.27 7.73 8.03
CA GLN A 153 -3.96 6.59 7.47
C GLN A 153 -3.32 5.25 7.87
N LEU A 154 -2.10 5.24 8.39
CA LEU A 154 -1.47 4.03 8.89
C LEU A 154 -1.89 3.76 10.34
N ARG A 155 -2.39 2.55 10.59
CA ARG A 155 -2.52 1.97 11.94
C ARG A 155 -1.42 0.95 12.13
N LEU A 156 -0.34 1.37 12.77
CA LEU A 156 0.84 0.54 12.98
C LEU A 156 0.51 -0.70 13.83
N VAL A 157 0.77 -1.87 13.25
CA VAL A 157 0.68 -3.17 13.94
C VAL A 157 2.07 -3.58 14.42
N ARG A 158 3.07 -3.47 13.54
CA ARG A 158 4.44 -3.87 13.82
C ARG A 158 5.44 -2.99 13.09
N ASP A 159 6.55 -2.70 13.75
CA ASP A 159 7.77 -2.17 13.16
C ASP A 159 8.97 -2.94 13.73
N GLY A 160 9.93 -3.31 12.88
CA GLY A 160 11.14 -4.02 13.31
C GLY A 160 11.82 -4.82 12.19
N PRO A 161 12.91 -5.53 12.51
CA PRO A 161 13.71 -6.26 11.52
C PRO A 161 12.87 -7.32 10.81
N ILE A 162 13.05 -7.43 9.50
CA ILE A 162 12.30 -8.36 8.64
C ILE A 162 12.57 -9.82 9.02
N GLU A 163 13.78 -10.12 9.51
CA GLU A 163 14.21 -11.46 9.97
C GLU A 163 13.48 -11.86 11.25
N GLY A 164 13.10 -10.89 12.07
CA GLY A 164 12.26 -11.12 13.24
C GLY A 164 10.78 -11.24 12.89
N SER A 165 10.38 -10.90 11.65
CA SER A 165 8.99 -10.95 11.20
C SER A 165 8.56 -12.40 11.08
N ARG A 166 7.58 -12.81 11.88
CA ARG A 166 7.07 -14.19 11.85
C ARG A 166 5.87 -14.23 10.91
N ASP A 167 5.92 -15.08 9.89
CA ASP A 167 4.79 -15.29 9.00
C ASP A 167 3.83 -16.30 9.61
N PRO A 168 2.51 -16.05 9.64
CA PRO A 168 1.55 -17.13 9.88
C PRO A 168 1.75 -18.32 8.92
N TRP A 169 2.26 -18.12 7.71
CA TRP A 169 2.53 -19.15 6.69
C TRP A 169 3.93 -19.79 6.76
N GLU A 170 4.81 -19.29 7.62
CA GLU A 170 6.17 -19.80 7.87
C GLU A 170 6.29 -20.44 9.26
N HIS A 171 5.16 -20.57 9.97
CA HIS A 171 5.13 -21.32 11.21
C HIS A 171 5.20 -22.82 10.94
N ASP A 172 6.08 -23.50 11.67
CA ASP A 172 5.89 -24.91 11.97
C ASP A 172 4.53 -25.04 12.66
N LEU A 173 3.57 -25.63 11.94
CA LEU A 173 2.19 -25.81 12.41
C LEU A 173 2.15 -26.63 13.70
N ASP A 174 3.16 -27.47 13.96
CA ASP A 174 3.26 -28.30 15.15
C ASP A 174 3.79 -27.50 16.37
N ALA A 175 4.37 -26.32 16.17
CA ALA A 175 4.96 -25.48 17.21
C ALA A 175 4.12 -24.23 17.56
N PHE A 176 3.00 -23.99 16.86
CA PHE A 176 2.20 -22.78 17.03
C PHE A 176 1.19 -22.89 18.19
N ILE A 177 1.35 -22.03 19.21
CA ILE A 177 0.49 -21.92 20.39
C ILE A 177 -0.12 -20.51 20.44
N GLY A 178 -1.01 -20.21 19.50
CA GLY A 178 -1.75 -18.95 19.44
C GLY A 178 -3.10 -19.15 18.75
N PRO A 179 -4.02 -18.16 18.76
CA PRO A 179 -5.25 -18.26 17.98
C PRO A 179 -4.93 -18.15 16.49
N SER A 180 -4.78 -19.29 15.83
CA SER A 180 -4.74 -19.40 14.38
C SER A 180 -6.18 -19.34 13.91
N LEU A 181 -6.67 -18.13 13.62
CA LEU A 181 -7.88 -18.00 12.80
C LEU A 181 -7.45 -18.25 11.35
N VAL A 182 -7.19 -19.53 11.05
CA VAL A 182 -7.06 -20.04 9.69
C VAL A 182 -8.49 -20.15 9.18
N LEU A 183 -8.99 -19.10 8.52
CA LEU A 183 -10.22 -19.23 7.75
C LEU A 183 -9.92 -20.17 6.57
N PRO A 184 -10.79 -21.15 6.29
CA PRO A 184 -10.59 -22.12 5.24
C PRO A 184 -10.85 -21.45 3.88
N VAL A 185 -9.85 -20.76 3.33
CA VAL A 185 -9.84 -20.38 1.91
C VAL A 185 -8.42 -20.58 1.38
N PHE A 186 -8.04 -21.85 1.24
CA PHE A 186 -6.96 -22.28 0.36
C PHE A 186 -7.37 -23.65 -0.20
N GLU A 187 -7.98 -23.65 -1.38
CA GLU A 187 -7.61 -24.65 -2.38
C GLU A 187 -6.70 -23.93 -3.37
N ILE A 188 -5.42 -24.32 -3.36
CA ILE A 188 -4.38 -23.89 -4.30
C ILE A 188 -4.59 -24.72 -5.58
N ASP A 189 -5.73 -24.49 -6.22
CA ASP A 189 -6.15 -25.24 -7.38
C ASP A 189 -6.85 -24.25 -8.30
N GLY A 190 -6.06 -23.51 -9.09
CA GLY A 190 -6.53 -22.52 -10.07
C GLY A 190 -7.46 -23.10 -11.14
N ARG A 191 -8.69 -23.43 -10.76
CA ARG A 191 -9.78 -23.81 -11.64
C ARG A 191 -10.96 -22.89 -11.38
N CYS A 192 -10.99 -21.80 -12.13
CA CYS A 192 -12.27 -21.21 -12.53
C CYS A 192 -13.07 -22.29 -13.26
N GLY A 193 -14.07 -22.86 -12.60
CA GLY A 193 -15.02 -23.79 -13.17
C GLY A 193 -16.44 -23.39 -12.79
N ALA A 194 -17.09 -22.66 -13.70
CA ALA A 194 -18.53 -22.43 -13.89
C ALA A 194 -19.46 -22.37 -12.66
N TYR A 195 -20.07 -21.21 -12.47
CA TYR A 195 -21.35 -21.09 -11.76
C TYR A 195 -22.47 -21.57 -12.69
N ASP A 196 -23.16 -22.64 -12.31
CA ASP A 196 -24.59 -22.83 -12.62
C ASP A 196 -25.43 -22.11 -11.55
#